data_AF-W6TIX8-F1
#
_entry.id   AF-W6TIX8-F1
#
_cell.length_a   1.000
_cell.length_b   1.000
_cell.length_c   1.000
_cell.angle_alpha   90.00
_cell.angle_beta   90.00
_cell.angle_gamma   90.00
#
_symmetry.space_group_name_H-M   'P 1'
#
loop_
_entity.id
_entity.type
_entity.pdbx_description
1 polymer ?
#
loop_
_entity_poly.entity_id
_entity_poly.type
_entity_poly.pdbx_seq_one_letter_code
_entity_poly.pdbx_strand_id
1 'polypeptide(L)'
;VEFKAKVTGVKDKCTVLVNKLKGGHAELGIEGATDENVQKAIDRTNKPNGDKGVAELIALNTAINELLKASNKIVSDAITELVVTPTT
;
A
#
# COMPACT_ATOMS: atom_id res chain seq x y z
N VAL A 1 14.17 -14.45 -2.37
CA VAL A 1 12.93 -14.62 -3.18
C VAL A 1 11.74 -13.92 -2.53
N GLU A 2 11.58 -13.99 -1.20
CA GLU A 2 10.47 -13.37 -0.45
C GLU A 2 10.37 -11.85 -0.59
N PHE A 3 11.49 -11.10 -0.48
CA PHE A 3 11.46 -9.64 -0.58
C PHE A 3 10.99 -9.13 -1.95
N LYS A 4 11.49 -9.74 -3.04
CA LYS A 4 11.06 -9.42 -4.41
C LYS A 4 9.56 -9.69 -4.62
N ALA A 5 9.02 -10.76 -4.01
CA ALA A 5 7.60 -11.04 -4.04
C ALA A 5 6.78 -9.94 -3.34
N LYS A 6 7.25 -9.40 -2.20
CA LYS A 6 6.60 -8.27 -1.52
C LYS A 6 6.62 -6.99 -2.37
N VAL A 7 7.75 -6.68 -3.02
CA VAL A 7 7.85 -5.54 -3.96
C VAL A 7 6.85 -5.69 -5.11
N THR A 8 6.78 -6.89 -5.71
CA THR A 8 5.83 -7.18 -6.79
C THR A 8 4.38 -7.04 -6.30
N GLY A 9 4.06 -7.56 -5.11
CA GLY A 9 2.73 -7.46 -4.52
C GLY A 9 2.30 -6.01 -4.22
N VAL A 10 3.22 -5.12 -3.85
CA VAL A 10 2.95 -3.67 -3.73
C VAL A 10 2.66 -3.05 -5.09
N LYS A 11 3.48 -3.37 -6.11
CA LYS A 11 3.29 -2.86 -7.48
C LYS A 11 1.93 -3.28 -8.05
N ASP A 12 1.56 -4.54 -7.87
CA ASP A 12 0.28 -5.08 -8.37
C ASP A 12 -0.90 -4.38 -7.70
N LYS A 13 -0.88 -4.22 -6.37
CA LYS A 13 -1.93 -3.51 -5.64
C LYS A 13 -2.02 -2.02 -6.00
N CYS A 14 -0.88 -1.38 -6.26
CA CYS A 14 -0.85 -0.01 -6.77
C CYS A 14 -1.52 0.08 -8.15
N THR A 15 -1.23 -0.88 -9.03
CA THR A 15 -1.85 -0.97 -10.36
C THR A 15 -3.37 -1.17 -10.25
N VAL A 16 -3.82 -2.04 -9.35
CA VAL A 16 -5.26 -2.26 -9.09
C VAL A 16 -5.93 -0.98 -8.61
N LEU A 17 -5.35 -0.26 -7.64
CA LEU A 17 -5.87 1.03 -7.17
C LEU A 17 -5.98 2.05 -8.32
N VAL A 18 -4.91 2.24 -9.10
CA VAL A 18 -4.91 3.20 -10.21
C VAL A 18 -5.97 2.84 -11.26
N ASN A 19 -6.12 1.56 -11.58
CA ASN A 19 -7.13 1.10 -12.53
C ASN A 19 -8.55 1.30 -12.00
N LYS A 20 -8.78 1.08 -10.70
CA LYS A 20 -10.07 1.35 -10.04
C LYS A 20 -10.45 2.84 -10.14
N LEU A 21 -9.52 3.73 -9.81
CA LEU A 21 -9.73 5.19 -9.89
C LEU A 21 -9.98 5.65 -11.33
N LYS A 22 -9.22 5.11 -12.30
CA LYS A 22 -9.45 5.35 -13.73
C LYS A 22 -10.82 4.87 -14.19
N GLY A 23 -11.24 3.67 -13.77
CA GLY A 23 -12.57 3.13 -14.09
C GLY A 23 -13.72 3.94 -13.49
N GLY A 24 -13.49 4.58 -12.34
CA GLY A 24 -14.45 5.47 -11.68
C GLY A 24 -14.55 6.89 -12.27
N HIS A 25 -13.94 7.16 -13.42
CA HIS A 25 -13.84 8.52 -13.98
C HIS A 25 -15.18 9.24 -14.17
N ALA A 26 -16.27 8.51 -14.42
CA ALA A 26 -17.60 9.10 -14.57
C ALA A 26 -18.12 9.78 -13.29
N GLU A 27 -17.66 9.32 -12.12
CA GLU A 27 -18.06 9.85 -10.81
C GLU A 27 -16.94 10.64 -10.11
N LEU A 28 -15.68 10.37 -10.45
CA LEU A 28 -14.49 10.96 -9.81
C LEU A 28 -13.77 11.98 -10.69
N GLY A 29 -13.90 11.88 -12.01
CA GLY A 29 -13.18 12.69 -12.99
C GLY A 29 -13.99 13.85 -13.56
N ILE A 30 -14.96 14.35 -12.77
CA ILE A 30 -15.90 15.40 -13.18
C ILE A 30 -15.76 16.61 -12.25
N GLU A 31 -16.09 17.80 -12.74
CA GLU A 31 -16.03 19.06 -11.98
C GLU A 31 -16.89 19.03 -10.70
N GLY A 32 -17.98 18.25 -10.71
CA GLY A 32 -18.91 18.08 -9.60
C GLY A 32 -18.75 16.77 -8.80
N ALA A 33 -17.55 16.19 -8.73
CA ALA A 33 -17.34 14.99 -7.92
C ALA A 33 -17.71 15.29 -6.45
N THR A 34 -18.64 14.52 -5.89
CA THR A 34 -19.14 14.77 -4.53
C THR A 34 -18.11 14.38 -3.48
N ASP A 35 -18.14 15.05 -2.33
CA ASP A 35 -17.29 14.68 -1.18
C ASP A 35 -17.46 13.20 -0.83
N GLU A 36 -18.69 12.67 -0.86
CA GLU A 36 -18.94 11.25 -0.60
C GLU A 36 -18.23 10.35 -1.60
N ASN A 37 -18.27 10.67 -2.90
CA ASN A 37 -17.59 9.88 -3.93
C ASN A 37 -16.07 9.94 -3.78
N VAL A 38 -15.51 11.12 -3.51
CA VAL A 38 -14.07 11.30 -3.27
C VAL A 38 -13.63 10.55 -2.02
N GLN A 39 -14.38 10.65 -0.92
CA GLN A 39 -14.06 9.94 0.31
C GLN A 39 -14.12 8.41 0.12
N LYS A 40 -15.10 7.88 -0.63
CA LYS A 40 -15.17 6.45 -0.99
C LYS A 40 -14.00 5.98 -1.87
N ALA A 41 -13.26 6.91 -2.48
CA ALA A 41 -12.08 6.63 -3.29
C ALA A 41 -10.76 6.72 -2.52
N ILE A 42 -10.59 7.70 -1.61
CA ILE A 42 -9.27 7.97 -0.99
C ILE A 42 -9.26 8.10 0.55
N ASP A 43 -10.41 8.21 1.23
CA ASP A 43 -10.46 8.38 2.68
C ASP A 43 -10.55 7.04 3.42
N ARG A 44 -9.40 6.37 3.55
CA ARG A 44 -9.30 5.09 4.27
C ARG A 44 -9.60 5.17 5.77
N THR A 45 -9.64 6.37 6.35
CA THR A 45 -9.79 6.55 7.81
C THR A 45 -11.26 6.74 8.15
N ASN A 46 -11.94 7.67 7.48
CA ASN A 46 -13.34 8.00 7.80
C ASN A 46 -14.35 7.28 6.91
N LYS A 47 -13.93 6.73 5.76
CA LYS A 47 -14.77 5.89 4.88
C LYS A 47 -14.10 4.55 4.56
N PRO A 48 -13.77 3.71 5.57
CA PRO A 48 -13.05 2.45 5.36
C PRO A 48 -13.79 1.44 4.48
N ASN A 49 -15.11 1.58 4.33
CA ASN A 49 -15.94 0.74 3.47
C ASN A 49 -16.20 1.37 2.08
N GLY A 50 -15.38 2.34 1.68
CA GLY A 50 -15.48 2.98 0.37
C GLY A 50 -15.19 2.00 -0.77
N ASP A 51 -16.04 2.03 -1.79
CA ASP A 51 -16.09 1.07 -2.91
C ASP A 51 -15.49 1.62 -4.22
N LYS A 52 -15.03 2.87 -4.21
CA LYS A 52 -14.49 3.61 -5.37
C LYS A 52 -12.96 3.65 -5.42
N GLY A 53 -12.29 3.05 -4.45
CA GLY A 53 -10.83 3.01 -4.36
C GLY A 53 -10.29 2.78 -2.96
N VAL A 54 -11.09 3.04 -1.91
CA VAL A 54 -10.62 2.86 -0.53
C VAL A 54 -10.26 1.40 -0.24
N ALA A 55 -11.05 0.43 -0.68
CA ALA A 55 -10.73 -0.99 -0.50
C ALA A 55 -9.34 -1.34 -1.09
N GLU A 56 -9.05 -0.89 -2.31
CA GLU A 56 -7.77 -1.08 -2.98
C GLU A 56 -6.63 -0.31 -2.27
N LEU A 57 -6.91 0.90 -1.79
CA LEU A 57 -5.95 1.72 -1.03
C LEU A 57 -5.58 1.09 0.31
N ILE A 58 -6.53 0.50 1.02
CA ILE A 58 -6.29 -0.27 2.25
C ILE A 58 -5.41 -1.47 1.94
N ALA A 59 -5.72 -2.23 0.90
CA ALA A 59 -4.91 -3.38 0.49
C ALA A 59 -3.48 -2.96 0.14
N LEU A 60 -3.30 -1.86 -0.61
CA LEU A 60 -1.99 -1.29 -0.92
C LEU A 60 -1.24 -0.88 0.35
N ASN A 61 -1.91 -0.20 1.29
CA ASN A 61 -1.28 0.23 2.53
C ASN A 61 -0.80 -0.96 3.36
N THR A 62 -1.59 -2.02 3.47
CA THR A 62 -1.20 -3.27 4.14
C THR A 62 0.06 -3.87 3.51
N ALA A 63 0.10 -3.98 2.18
CA ALA A 63 1.27 -4.53 1.49
C ALA A 63 2.53 -3.67 1.65
N ILE A 64 2.40 -2.34 1.67
CA ILE A 64 3.52 -1.43 1.94
C ILE A 64 4.03 -1.64 3.37
N ASN A 65 3.14 -1.79 4.36
CA ASN A 65 3.53 -2.04 5.75
C ASN A 65 4.31 -3.36 5.88
N GLU A 66 3.89 -4.42 5.18
CA GLU A 66 4.62 -5.69 5.17
C GLU A 66 5.99 -5.58 4.49
N LEU A 67 6.08 -4.84 3.37
CA LEU A 67 7.34 -4.59 2.69
C LEU A 67 8.31 -3.82 3.59
N LEU A 68 7.83 -2.77 4.27
CA LEU A 68 8.64 -1.98 5.20
C LEU A 68 9.14 -2.82 6.38
N LYS A 69 8.29 -3.67 6.96
CA LYS A 69 8.69 -4.61 8.02
C LYS A 69 9.81 -5.54 7.55
N ALA A 70 9.70 -6.07 6.33
CA ALA A 70 10.74 -6.93 5.76
C ALA A 70 12.06 -6.16 5.53
N SER A 71 12.00 -4.95 4.98
CA SER A 71 13.18 -4.09 4.80
C SER A 71 13.88 -3.80 6.12
N ASN A 72 13.12 -3.39 7.14
CA ASN A 72 13.66 -3.06 8.45
C ASN A 72 14.30 -4.29 9.12
N LYS A 73 13.72 -5.48 8.96
CA LYS A 73 14.31 -6.72 9.46
C LYS A 73 15.67 -6.99 8.82
N ILE A 74 15.77 -6.89 7.49
CA ILE A 74 17.03 -7.11 6.76
C ILE A 74 18.13 -6.16 7.27
N VAL A 75 17.80 -4.87 7.45
CA VAL A 75 18.75 -3.88 7.98
C VAL A 75 19.13 -4.21 9.43
N SER A 76 18.16 -4.55 10.28
CA SER A 76 18.40 -4.92 11.67
C SER A 76 19.31 -6.15 11.78
N ASP A 77 19.05 -7.19 11.00
CA ASP A 77 19.84 -8.43 11.01
C ASP A 77 21.30 -8.14 10.61
N ALA A 78 21.51 -7.32 9.57
CA ALA A 78 22.85 -6.94 9.11
C ALA A 78 23.62 -6.11 10.16
N ILE A 79 22.93 -5.20 10.86
CA ILE A 79 23.54 -4.46 11.97
C ILE A 79 23.90 -5.40 13.12
N THR A 80 23.00 -6.33 13.47
CA THR A 80 23.26 -7.33 14.51
C THR A 80 24.50 -8.17 14.18
N GLU A 81 24.65 -8.64 12.94
CA GLU A 81 25.82 -9.41 12.51
C GLU A 81 27.14 -8.61 12.69
N LEU A 82 27.13 -7.29 12.46
CA LEU A 82 28.30 -6.43 12.65
C LEU A 82 28.68 -6.20 14.12
N VAL A 83 27.69 -6.15 15.03
CA VAL A 83 27.93 -5.80 16.45
C VAL A 83 28.07 -7.02 17.36
N VAL A 84 27.72 -8.22 16.90
CA VAL A 84 28.01 -9.46 17.64
C VAL A 84 29.51 -9.69 17.54
N THR A 85 30.23 -9.51 18.66
CA THR A 85 31.65 -9.81 18.77
C THR A 85 31.88 -11.26 18.33
N PRO A 86 32.82 -11.54 17.41
CA PRO A 86 33.15 -12.91 17.06
C PRO A 86 33.60 -13.63 18.33
N THR A 87 32.87 -14.68 18.72
CA THR A 87 33.28 -15.57 19.81
C THR A 87 34.47 -16.39 19.31
N THR A 88 35.68 -15.86 19.51
CA THR A 88 36.94 -16.62 19.49
C THR A 88 37.27 -17.13 20.87
#